data_AF-A0A367P7Q2-F1
#
_entry.id   AF-A0A367P7Q2-F1
#
_cell.length_a   1.000
_cell.length_b   1.000
_cell.length_c   1.000
_cell.angle_alpha   90.00
_cell.angle_beta   90.00
_cell.angle_gamma   90.00
#
_symmetry.space_group_name_H-M   'P 1'
#
loop_
_entity.id
_entity.type
_entity.pdbx_description
1 polymer ?
#
loop_
_entity_poly.entity_id
_entity_poly.type
_entity_poly.pdbx_seq_one_letter_code
_entity_poly.pdbx_strand_id
1 'polypeptide(L)'
;MKITVRVEVTTDYGETATFEVCKIDRPYRELEPAKVGLSLAEGKDVLHELQKIMVAMQAEEVCMLRRFCTRCHSFLDLEDRRIRKVDTVFGTVPFRSARIICCPCGT
;
A
#
# COMPACT_ATOMS: atom_id res chain seq x y z
N MET A 1 6.26 24.62 -13.05
CA MET A 1 6.21 24.36 -11.61
C MET A 1 6.20 22.86 -11.44
N LYS A 2 7.08 22.32 -10.60
CA LYS A 2 7.16 20.88 -10.35
C LYS A 2 6.70 20.59 -8.94
N ILE A 3 5.75 19.67 -8.79
CA ILE A 3 5.22 19.20 -7.52
C ILE A 3 5.60 17.73 -7.39
N THR A 4 6.16 17.35 -6.24
CA THR A 4 6.43 15.94 -5.90
C THR A 4 5.63 15.60 -4.66
N VAL A 5 4.81 14.55 -4.74
CA VAL A 5 4.06 14.04 -3.59
C VAL A 5 4.79 12.84 -3.03
N ARG A 6 5.10 12.88 -1.75
CA ARG A 6 5.69 11.77 -1.01
C ARG A 6 4.80 11.41 0.17
N VAL A 7 4.77 10.13 0.49
CA VAL A 7 4.13 9.60 1.70
C VAL A 7 5.22 9.06 2.61
N GLU A 8 5.16 9.42 3.88
CA GLU A 8 5.96 8.80 4.93
C GLU A 8 5.07 7.79 5.66
N VAL A 9 5.61 6.58 5.84
CA VAL A 9 4.97 5.50 6.59
C VAL A 9 5.83 5.23 7.80
N THR A 10 5.23 5.35 8.98
CA THR A 10 5.84 4.99 10.26
C THR A 10 5.16 3.74 10.76
N THR A 11 5.93 2.67 11.00
CA THR A 11 5.40 1.44 11.59
C THR A 11 5.20 1.61 13.08
N ASP A 12 4.40 0.73 13.69
CA ASP A 12 4.20 0.72 15.16
C ASP A 12 5.51 0.40 15.93
N TYR A 13 6.54 -0.08 15.23
CA TYR A 13 7.87 -0.34 15.76
C TYR A 13 8.81 0.87 15.66
N GLY A 14 8.32 2.01 15.15
CA GLY A 14 9.08 3.25 15.00
C GLY A 14 9.97 3.32 13.75
N GLU A 15 9.89 2.33 12.86
CA GLU A 15 10.60 2.37 11.57
C GLU A 15 9.88 3.31 10.62
N THR A 16 10.62 4.20 9.96
CA THR A 16 10.07 5.14 8.99
C THR A 16 10.58 4.85 7.58
N ALA A 17 9.67 4.92 6.61
CA ALA A 17 9.99 4.80 5.19
C ALA A 17 9.25 5.87 4.39
N THR A 18 9.96 6.53 3.48
CA THR A 18 9.37 7.51 2.57
C THR A 18 9.25 6.93 1.16
N PHE A 19 8.07 7.06 0.56
CA PHE A 19 7.78 6.64 -0.80
C PHE A 19 7.35 7.83 -1.65
N GLU A 20 7.81 7.90 -2.89
CA GLU A 20 7.29 8.85 -3.85
C GLU A 20 5.98 8.31 -4.45
N VAL A 21 4.91 9.09 -4.35
CA VAL A 21 3.58 8.73 -4.86
C VAL A 21 3.46 9.16 -6.31
N CYS A 22 3.79 10.42 -6.61
CA CYS A 22 3.73 10.94 -7.97
C CYS A 22 4.56 12.22 -8.13
N LYS A 23 4.80 12.58 -9.39
CA LYS A 23 5.35 13.86 -9.82
C LYS A 23 4.38 14.53 -10.80
N ILE A 24 4.12 15.82 -10.60
CA ILE A 24 3.27 16.63 -11.46
C ILE A 24 4.10 17.81 -11.94
N ASP A 25 4.26 17.92 -13.25
CA ASP A 25 4.90 19.08 -13.88
C ASP A 25 3.83 19.93 -14.56
N ARG A 26 3.73 21.19 -14.14
CA ARG A 26 2.81 22.17 -14.71
C ARG A 26 3.55 23.47 -14.97
N PRO A 27 4.11 23.70 -16.17
CA PRO A 27 4.82 24.93 -16.49
C PRO A 27 3.88 26.14 -16.40
N TYR A 28 4.41 27.31 -16.04
CA TYR A 28 3.59 28.51 -15.81
C TYR A 28 2.77 28.93 -17.04
N ARG A 29 3.24 28.57 -18.24
CA ARG A 29 2.56 28.83 -19.53
C ARG A 29 1.26 28.03 -19.71
N GLU A 30 1.10 26.95 -18.95
CA GLU A 30 -0.08 26.07 -19.00
C GLU A 30 -1.01 26.28 -17.79
N LEU A 31 -0.68 27.23 -16.91
CA LEU A 31 -1.46 27.55 -15.73
C LEU A 31 -2.63 28.48 -16.10
N GLU A 32 -3.78 27.88 -16.39
CA GLU A 32 -5.06 28.59 -16.56
C GLU A 32 -5.97 28.39 -15.32
N PRO A 33 -6.89 29.33 -15.02
CA PRO A 33 -7.77 29.21 -13.85
C PRO A 33 -8.56 27.90 -13.77
N ALA A 34 -8.99 27.36 -14.92
CA ALA A 34 -9.72 26.08 -14.99
C ALA A 34 -8.85 24.86 -14.68
N LYS A 35 -7.52 25.00 -14.72
CA LYS A 35 -6.52 23.97 -14.41
C LYS A 35 -5.86 24.24 -13.06
N VAL A 36 -6.51 24.95 -12.15
CA VAL A 36 -5.99 25.07 -10.78
C VAL A 36 -6.35 23.82 -9.99
N GLY A 37 -5.36 23.21 -9.33
CA GLY A 37 -5.51 21.95 -8.61
C GLY A 37 -5.28 20.70 -9.48
N LEU A 38 -5.63 19.54 -8.93
CA LEU A 38 -5.61 18.27 -9.65
C LEU A 38 -6.86 18.14 -10.52
N SER A 39 -6.68 17.70 -11.76
CA SER A 39 -7.80 17.15 -12.52
C SER A 39 -8.32 15.88 -11.86
N LEU A 40 -9.55 15.47 -12.20
CA LEU A 40 -10.11 14.22 -11.70
C LEU A 40 -9.24 13.00 -12.07
N ALA A 41 -8.62 13.02 -13.25
CA ALA A 41 -7.70 11.97 -13.69
C ALA A 41 -6.45 11.94 -12.80
N GLU A 42 -5.77 13.07 -12.65
CA GLU A 42 -4.58 13.18 -11.78
C GLU A 42 -4.91 12.77 -10.33
N GLY A 43 -6.05 13.22 -9.80
CA GLY A 43 -6.48 12.86 -8.45
C GLY A 43 -6.70 11.35 -8.27
N LYS A 44 -7.29 10.69 -9.27
CA LYS A 44 -7.45 9.22 -9.26
C LYS A 44 -6.10 8.51 -9.33
N ASP A 45 -5.18 8.99 -10.17
CA ASP A 45 -3.85 8.39 -10.31
C ASP A 45 -3.04 8.53 -9.01
N VAL A 46 -3.04 9.71 -8.39
CA VAL A 46 -2.37 9.93 -7.08
C VAL A 46 -2.93 8.98 -6.02
N LEU A 47 -4.26 8.87 -5.93
CA LEU A 47 -4.90 7.99 -4.95
C LEU A 47 -4.66 6.51 -5.25
N HIS A 48 -4.58 6.14 -6.52
CA HIS A 48 -4.27 4.77 -6.92
C HIS A 48 -2.84 4.36 -6.53
N GLU A 49 -1.85 5.22 -6.78
CA GLU A 49 -0.47 4.96 -6.36
C GLU A 49 -0.34 4.92 -4.83
N LEU A 50 -1.04 5.82 -4.13
CA LEU A 50 -1.07 5.79 -2.66
C LEU A 50 -1.67 4.47 -2.14
N GLN A 51 -2.76 3.98 -2.75
CA GLN A 51 -3.37 2.70 -2.39
C GLN A 51 -2.41 1.52 -2.60
N LYS A 52 -1.59 1.51 -3.66
CA LYS A 52 -0.57 0.46 -3.84
C LYS A 52 0.41 0.39 -2.68
N ILE A 53 0.87 1.55 -2.21
CA ILE A 53 1.79 1.64 -1.07
C ILE A 53 1.09 1.16 0.21
N MET A 54 -0.09 1.71 0.51
CA MET A 54 -0.82 1.37 1.73
C MET A 54 -1.19 -0.12 1.81
N VAL A 55 -1.75 -0.67 0.73
CA VAL A 55 -2.15 -2.10 0.68
C VAL A 55 -0.92 -2.99 0.84
N ALA A 56 0.21 -2.68 0.20
CA ALA A 56 1.43 -3.48 0.33
C ALA A 56 1.94 -3.51 1.78
N MET A 57 2.03 -2.35 2.44
CA MET A 57 2.51 -2.24 3.82
C MET A 57 1.56 -2.94 4.79
N GLN A 58 0.26 -2.67 4.69
CA GLN A 58 -0.76 -3.28 5.56
C GLN A 58 -0.84 -4.80 5.37
N ALA A 59 -0.68 -5.30 4.14
CA ALA A 59 -0.71 -6.74 3.87
C ALA A 59 0.47 -7.46 4.55
N GLU A 60 1.67 -6.86 4.58
CA GLU A 60 2.82 -7.46 5.25
C GLU A 60 2.63 -7.43 6.78
N GLU A 61 2.12 -6.34 7.36
CA GLU A 61 1.79 -6.26 8.79
C GLU A 61 0.75 -7.30 9.19
N VAL A 62 -0.36 -7.40 8.45
CA VAL A 62 -1.40 -8.42 8.70
C VAL A 62 -0.83 -9.82 8.56
N CYS A 63 0.08 -10.05 7.61
CA CYS A 63 0.79 -11.31 7.48
C CYS A 63 1.60 -11.60 8.76
N MET A 64 2.45 -10.68 9.20
CA MET A 64 3.27 -10.84 10.41
C MET A 64 2.43 -11.12 11.66
N LEU A 65 1.36 -10.36 11.88
CA LEU A 65 0.44 -10.56 13.01
C LEU A 65 -0.24 -11.94 12.99
N ARG A 66 -0.57 -12.46 11.79
CA ARG A 66 -1.20 -13.77 11.63
C ARG A 66 -0.23 -14.94 11.71
N ARG A 67 1.08 -14.71 11.75
CA ARG A 67 2.09 -15.77 11.90
C ARG A 67 2.24 -16.27 13.32
N PHE A 68 1.45 -15.79 14.28
CA PHE A 68 1.41 -16.35 15.63
C PHE A 68 0.14 -17.15 15.85
N CYS A 69 0.28 -18.39 16.31
CA CYS A 69 -0.89 -19.15 16.73
C CYS A 69 -1.51 -18.51 17.98
N THR A 70 -2.82 -18.26 17.96
CA THR A 70 -3.55 -17.70 19.11
C THR A 70 -3.71 -18.67 20.28
N ARG A 71 -3.39 -19.97 20.10
CA ARG A 71 -3.50 -21.01 21.14
C ARG A 71 -2.16 -21.31 21.82
N CYS A 72 -1.15 -21.70 21.04
CA CYS A 72 0.15 -22.11 21.58
C CYS A 72 1.24 -21.04 21.41
N HIS A 73 0.92 -19.90 20.80
CA HIS A 73 1.84 -18.79 20.54
C HIS A 73 3.08 -19.15 19.71
N SER A 74 3.11 -20.33 19.09
CA SER A 74 4.18 -20.71 18.16
C SER A 74 4.11 -19.88 16.89
N PHE A 75 5.29 -19.58 16.34
CA PHE A 75 5.42 -18.91 15.06
C PHE A 75 5.15 -19.88 13.92
N LEU A 76 4.37 -19.45 12.93
CA LEU A 76 3.89 -20.26 11.83
C LEU A 76 4.74 -20.04 10.57
N ASP A 77 4.98 -21.14 9.88
CA ASP A 77 5.69 -21.14 8.61
C ASP A 77 4.80 -20.66 7.45
N LEU A 78 5.46 -20.17 6.41
CA LEU A 78 4.83 -19.75 5.17
C LEU A 78 4.94 -20.87 4.15
N GLU A 79 3.81 -21.24 3.54
CA GLU A 79 3.77 -22.24 2.46
C GLU A 79 4.24 -21.60 1.15
N ASP A 80 3.56 -20.54 0.73
CA ASP A 80 3.88 -19.78 -0.47
C ASP A 80 3.42 -18.32 -0.35
N ARG A 81 3.87 -17.47 -1.30
CA ARG A 81 3.31 -16.11 -1.51
C ARG A 81 2.60 -16.08 -2.86
N ARG A 82 1.37 -15.59 -2.88
CA ARG A 82 0.56 -15.44 -4.11
C ARG A 82 0.18 -14.00 -4.34
N ILE A 83 0.05 -13.61 -5.61
CA ILE A 83 -0.49 -12.30 -5.96
C ILE A 83 -2.01 -12.36 -5.80
N ARG A 84 -2.56 -11.50 -4.94
CA ARG A 84 -3.98 -11.22 -4.81
C ARG A 84 -4.26 -9.78 -5.19
N LYS A 85 -5.54 -9.40 -5.24
CA LYS A 85 -5.96 -8.07 -5.66
C LYS A 85 -6.98 -7.50 -4.69
N VAL A 86 -6.93 -6.19 -4.48
CA VAL A 86 -7.97 -5.39 -3.83
C VAL A 86 -8.53 -4.44 -4.87
N ASP A 87 -9.84 -4.47 -5.09
CA ASP A 87 -10.51 -3.52 -5.97
C ASP A 87 -10.90 -2.28 -5.17
N THR A 88 -10.41 -1.13 -5.61
CA THR A 88 -10.74 0.18 -5.01
C THR A 88 -11.46 1.05 -6.04
N VAL A 89 -12.14 2.11 -5.59
CA VAL A 89 -12.73 3.11 -6.49
C VAL A 89 -11.69 3.85 -7.34
N PHE A 90 -10.42 3.76 -6.99
CA PHE A 90 -9.29 4.36 -7.71
C PHE A 90 -8.56 3.36 -8.61
N GLY A 91 -8.99 2.08 -8.63
CA GLY A 91 -8.41 1.02 -9.45
C GLY A 91 -8.04 -0.24 -8.67
N THR A 92 -7.70 -1.29 -9.39
CA THR A 92 -7.33 -2.59 -8.83
C THR A 92 -5.87 -2.61 -8.39
N VAL A 93 -5.62 -2.95 -7.12
CA VAL A 93 -4.30 -2.99 -6.50
C VAL A 93 -3.85 -4.43 -6.29
N PRO A 94 -2.84 -4.93 -7.03
CA PRO A 94 -2.25 -6.23 -6.74
C PRO A 94 -1.33 -6.14 -5.52
N PHE A 95 -1.33 -7.18 -4.69
CA PHE A 95 -0.45 -7.29 -3.53
C PHE A 95 -0.02 -8.74 -3.29
N ARG A 96 1.10 -8.91 -2.59
CA ARG A 96 1.60 -10.24 -2.19
C ARG A 96 0.89 -10.68 -0.92
N SER A 97 0.09 -11.74 -1.02
CA SER A 97 -0.57 -12.38 0.11
C SER A 97 0.18 -13.65 0.47
N ALA A 98 0.58 -13.77 1.74
CA ALA A 98 1.23 -14.97 2.24
C ALA A 98 0.19 -16.03 2.61
N ARG A 99 0.47 -17.29 2.28
CA ARG A 99 -0.30 -18.45 2.74
C ARG A 99 0.43 -19.05 3.94
N ILE A 100 -0.22 -18.97 5.09
CA ILE A 100 0.34 -19.39 6.39
C ILE A 100 -0.10 -20.82 6.67
N ILE A 101 0.82 -21.67 7.11
CA ILE A 101 0.55 -23.06 7.48
C ILE A 101 -0.24 -23.10 8.79
N CYS A 102 -1.28 -23.94 8.87
CA CYS A 102 -2.07 -24.11 10.08
C CYS A 102 -1.25 -24.72 11.22
N CYS A 103 -1.44 -24.22 12.44
CA CYS A 103 -0.84 -24.84 13.63
C CYS A 103 -1.42 -26.25 13.85
N PRO A 104 -0.60 -27.27 14.16
CA PRO A 104 -1.08 -28.60 14.55
C PRO A 104 -1.83 -28.62 15.89
N CYS A 105 -1.71 -27.58 16.70
CA CYS A 105 -2.48 -27.39 17.93
C CYS A 105 -3.97 -27.02 17.71
N GLY A 106 -4.34 -26.78 16.44
CA GLY A 106 -5.70 -26.45 15.99
C GLY A 106 -6.50 -27.65 15.47
N THR A 107 -5.83 -28.78 15.25
CA THR A 107 -6.40 -30.06 14.81
C THR A 107 -6.86 -30.93 15.97
#